data_AF-A0A5S4T403-F1
#
_entry.id   AF-A0A5S4T403-F1
#
_cell.length_a   1.000
_cell.length_b   1.000
_cell.length_c   1.000
_cell.angle_alpha   90.00
_cell.angle_beta   90.00
_cell.angle_gamma   90.00
#
_symmetry.space_group_name_H-M   'P 1'
#
loop_
_entity.id
_entity.type
_entity.pdbx_description
1 polymer ?
#
loop_
_entity_poly.entity_id
_entity_poly.type
_entity_poly.pdbx_seq_one_letter_code
_entity_poly.pdbx_strand_id
1 'polypeptide(L)' 'YLVHPLEEPKLEMIENTKKQVCEWVPISQLDQINLVPEFLQTELAKWPGHIVHIED' A
#
# COMPACT_ATOMS: atom_id res chain seq x y z
N TYR A 1 12.45 9.01 -18.32
CA TYR A 1 11.10 9.35 -18.80
C TYR A 1 10.18 9.39 -17.60
N LEU A 2 9.41 10.47 -17.42
CA LEU A 2 8.33 10.54 -16.44
C LEU A 2 7.05 10.11 -17.16
N VAL A 3 6.40 9.09 -16.63
CA VAL A 3 5.11 8.58 -17.14
C VAL A 3 4.01 9.16 -16.29
N HIS A 4 2.95 9.63 -16.94
CA HIS A 4 1.76 10.13 -16.27
C HIS A 4 0.65 9.07 -16.34
N PRO A 5 -0.17 8.92 -15.29
CA PRO A 5 -1.36 8.08 -15.34
C PRO A 5 -2.31 8.50 -16.47
N LEU A 6 -3.01 7.53 -17.06
CA LEU A 6 -4.04 7.81 -18.08
C LEU A 6 -5.30 8.43 -17.47
N GLU A 7 -5.59 8.09 -16.22
CA GLU A 7 -6.76 8.55 -15.46
C GLU A 7 -6.38 8.69 -13.98
N GLU A 8 -7.19 9.44 -13.23
CA GLU A 8 -7.07 9.52 -11.77
C GLU A 8 -7.42 8.17 -11.13
N PRO A 9 -6.68 7.76 -10.08
CA PRO A 9 -6.95 6.51 -9.38
C PRO A 9 -8.30 6.58 -8.65
N LYS A 10 -9.08 5.49 -8.74
CA LYS A 10 -10.34 5.37 -8.02
C LYS A 10 -10.08 5.20 -6.52
N LEU A 11 -10.73 6.03 -5.70
CA LEU A 11 -10.65 5.98 -4.23
C LEU A 11 -11.68 5.02 -3.60
N GLU A 12 -12.22 4.11 -4.40
CA GLU A 12 -13.23 3.16 -3.96
C GLU A 12 -12.89 1.79 -4.55
N MET A 13 -12.85 0.78 -3.67
CA MET A 13 -12.67 -0.62 -4.04
C MET A 13 -13.95 -1.38 -3.71
N ILE A 14 -14.37 -2.25 -4.63
CA ILE A 14 -15.50 -3.15 -4.42
C ILE A 14 -14.95 -4.57 -4.38
N GLU A 15 -15.08 -5.21 -3.23
CA GLU A 15 -14.72 -6.61 -3.04
C GLU A 15 -15.99 -7.41 -2.72
N ASN A 16 -16.34 -8.34 -3.60
CA ASN A 16 -17.63 -9.03 -3.62
C ASN A 16 -18.81 -8.03 -3.68
N THR A 17 -19.46 -7.76 -2.55
CA THR A 17 -20.56 -6.79 -2.41
C THR A 17 -20.22 -5.64 -1.46
N LYS A 18 -19.01 -5.63 -0.90
CA LYS A 18 -18.58 -4.61 0.05
C LYS A 18 -17.80 -3.52 -0.66
N LYS A 19 -18.23 -2.28 -0.44
CA LYS A 19 -17.53 -1.08 -0.88
C LYS A 19 -16.62 -0.61 0.24
N GLN A 20 -15.34 -0.45 -0.08
CA GLN A 20 -14.29 0.05 0.79
C GLN A 20 -13.77 1.38 0.22
N VAL A 21 -13.42 2.31 1.10
CA VAL A 21 -12.73 3.55 0.72
C VAL A 21 -11.24 3.25 0.62
N CYS A 22 -10.59 3.73 -0.44
CA CYS A 22 -9.16 3.64 -0.63
C CYS A 22 -8.51 4.99 -0.36
N GLU A 23 -7.39 4.98 0.35
CA GLU A 23 -6.64 6.17 0.71
C GLU A 23 -5.19 6.03 0.26
N TRP A 24 -4.62 7.15 -0.19
CA TRP A 24 -3.20 7.25 -0.47
C TRP A 24 -2.46 7.60 0.80
N VAL A 25 -1.59 6.70 1.26
CA VAL A 25 -0.78 6.89 2.47
C VAL A 25 0.69 6.92 2.08
N PRO A 26 1.48 7.91 2.53
CA PRO A 26 2.93 7.91 2.35
C PRO A 26 3.58 6.68 2.98
N ILE A 27 4.54 6.06 2.30
CA ILE A 27 5.27 4.88 2.81
C ILE A 27 5.91 5.16 4.18
N SER A 28 6.34 6.40 4.43
CA SER A 28 6.92 6.82 5.71
C SER A 28 5.93 6.97 6.87
N GLN A 29 4.62 6.76 6.63
CA GLN A 29 3.56 6.91 7.63
C GLN A 29 2.78 5.60 7.84
N LEU A 30 3.26 4.48 7.32
CA LEU A 30 2.57 3.19 7.45
C LEU A 30 2.54 2.67 8.88
N ASP A 31 3.48 3.09 9.73
CA ASP A 31 3.52 2.81 11.18
C ASP A 31 2.44 3.55 11.99
N GLN A 32 1.76 4.52 11.37
CA GLN A 32 0.69 5.30 12.01
C GLN A 32 -0.70 4.72 11.77
N ILE A 33 -0.83 3.74 10.87
CA ILE A 33 -2.10 3.11 10.51
C ILE A 33 -2.12 1.66 10.98
N ASN A 34 -3.31 1.15 11.29
CA ASN A 34 -3.49 -0.26 11.63
C ASN A 34 -3.47 -1.14 10.36
N LEU A 35 -2.31 -1.24 9.73
CA LEU A 35 -2.11 -1.99 8.50
C LEU A 35 -1.92 -3.48 8.81
N VAL A 36 -2.63 -4.31 8.05
CA VAL A 36 -2.55 -5.77 8.11
C VAL A 36 -2.11 -6.30 6.74
N PRO A 37 -1.08 -7.16 6.67
CA PRO A 37 -0.25 -7.67 7.78
C PRO A 37 0.65 -6.62 8.44
N GLU A 38 0.92 -6.77 9.74
CA GLU A 38 1.65 -5.78 10.57
C GLU A 38 3.09 -5.52 10.08
N PHE A 39 3.78 -6.54 9.54
CA PHE A 39 5.17 -6.39 9.08
C PHE A 39 5.32 -5.34 7.97
N LEU A 40 4.26 -5.08 7.19
CA LEU A 40 4.29 -4.10 6.10
C LEU A 40 4.53 -2.67 6.62
N GLN A 41 4.17 -2.39 7.88
CA GLN A 41 4.39 -1.08 8.49
C GLN A 41 5.87 -0.71 8.54
N THR A 42 6.77 -1.69 8.70
CA THR A 42 8.22 -1.46 8.82
C THR A 42 9.01 -1.91 7.60
N GLU A 43 8.68 -3.08 7.05
CA GLU A 43 9.49 -3.71 6.00
C GLU A 43 9.32 -3.03 4.65
N LEU A 44 8.13 -2.50 4.35
CA LEU A 44 7.91 -1.80 3.09
C LEU A 44 8.73 -0.51 3.00
N ALA A 45 8.89 0.20 4.12
CA ALA A 45 9.72 1.41 4.18
C ALA A 45 11.22 1.11 4.03
N LYS A 46 11.66 -0.11 4.37
CA LYS A 46 13.06 -0.57 4.28
C LYS A 46 13.34 -1.38 3.01
N TRP A 47 12.38 -1.49 2.10
CA TRP A 47 12.45 -2.43 1.00
C TRP A 47 13.63 -2.14 0.05
N PRO A 48 14.54 -3.10 -0.19
CA PRO A 48 15.78 -2.88 -0.95
C PRO A 48 15.58 -2.95 -2.48
N GLY A 49 14.34 -2.97 -2.98
CA GLY A 49 14.02 -3.00 -4.40
C GLY A 49 14.15 -4.38 -5.08
N HIS A 50 14.33 -5.45 -4.32
CA HIS A 50 14.33 -6.83 -4.80
C HIS A 50 13.44 -7.72 -3.90
N ILE A 51 13.19 -8.97 -4.32
CA ILE A 51 12.37 -9.92 -3.55
C ILE A 51 13.04 -10.18 -2.19
N VAL A 52 12.30 -10.00 -1.10
CA VAL A 52 12.73 -10.29 0.27
C VAL A 52 11.84 -11.39 0.84
N HIS A 53 12.45 -12.36 1.51
CA HIS A 53 11.73 -13.37 2.28
C HIS A 53 11.39 -12.77 3.66
N ILE A 54 10.10 -12.79 4.02
CA ILE A 54 9.63 -12.39 5.34
C ILE A 54 9.33 -13.68 6.11
N GLU A 55 10.05 -13.89 7.21
CA GLU A 55 9.79 -14.99 8.14
C GLU A 55 8.73 -14.49 9.14
N ASP A 56 7.55 -15.12 9.12
CA ASP A 56 6.43 -14.88 10.05
C ASP A 56 6.68 -15.48 11.44
#